data_AF-A0A497EA38-F1
#
_entry.id   AF-A0A497EA38-F1
#
_cell.length_a   1.000
_cell.length_b   1.000
_cell.length_c   1.000
_cell.angle_alpha   90.00
_cell.angle_beta   90.00
_cell.angle_gamma   90.00
#
_symmetry.space_group_name_H-M   'P 1'
#
loop_
_entity.id
_entity.type
_entity.pdbx_description
1 polymer ?
#
loop_
_entity_poly.entity_id
_entity_poly.type
_entity_poly.pdbx_seq_one_letter_code
_entity_poly.pdbx_strand_id
1 'polypeptide(L)'
;RLGEEDLSIPERIMAVADVFEALTAADRPYMTPKTLSKAIWIMRSMAVAGHLCPEVFALFLTSGVYQDYAEKHLQPEQLDEVDVDEVLAGLPG
;
A
#
# COMPACT_ATOMS: atom_id res chain seq x y z
N ARG A 1 8.87 20.47 1.03
CA ARG A 1 8.88 19.03 0.71
C ARG A 1 9.59 18.39 1.89
N LEU A 2 8.84 17.79 2.82
CA LEU A 2 9.42 17.12 3.99
C LEU A 2 9.99 15.80 3.48
N GLY A 3 11.27 15.53 3.76
CA GLY A 3 11.89 14.26 3.39
C GLY A 3 11.37 13.16 4.30
N GLU A 4 11.54 11.89 3.92
CA GLU A 4 11.16 10.76 4.79
C GLU A 4 11.79 10.88 6.19
N GLU A 5 12.99 11.45 6.30
CA GLU A 5 13.70 11.73 7.55
C GLU A 5 12.98 12.69 8.52
N ASP A 6 11.99 13.47 8.05
CA ASP A 6 11.24 14.40 8.90
C ASP A 6 10.04 13.75 9.60
N LEU A 7 9.62 12.55 9.19
CA LEU A 7 8.44 11.86 9.74
C LEU A 7 8.83 10.86 10.83
N SER A 8 8.12 10.95 11.97
CA SER A 8 8.15 9.94 13.03
C SER A 8 7.58 8.59 12.55
N ILE A 9 7.91 7.51 13.25
CA ILE A 9 7.41 6.15 12.90
C ILE A 9 5.87 6.11 12.83
N PRO A 10 5.11 6.66 13.79
CA PRO A 10 3.65 6.67 13.69
C PRO A 10 3.14 7.39 12.44
N GLU A 11 3.75 8.52 12.05
CA GLU A 11 3.35 9.26 10.85
C GLU A 11 3.60 8.46 9.57
N ARG A 12 4.72 7.73 9.51
CA ARG A 12 5.02 6.84 8.38
C ARG A 12 4.02 5.68 8.27
N ILE A 13 3.62 5.10 9.40
CA ILE A 13 2.58 4.06 9.46
C ILE A 13 1.24 4.61 8.98
N MET A 14 0.84 5.77 9.48
CA MET A 14 -0.40 6.43 9.05
C MET A 14 -0.37 6.73 7.55
N ALA A 15 0.73 7.25 7.01
CA ALA A 15 0.84 7.54 5.58
C ALA A 15 0.68 6.30 4.70
N VAL A 16 1.27 5.15 5.08
CA VAL A 16 1.09 3.88 4.36
C VAL A 16 -0.36 3.41 4.43
N ALA A 17 -1.00 3.48 5.60
CA ALA A 17 -2.39 3.09 5.79
C ALA A 17 -3.36 3.98 5.00
N ASP A 18 -3.21 5.30 5.06
CA ASP A 18 -4.07 6.28 4.38
C ASP A 18 -4.00 6.14 2.85
N VAL A 19 -2.79 5.92 2.31
CA VAL A 19 -2.61 5.70 0.87
C VAL A 19 -3.23 4.38 0.44
N PHE A 20 -3.05 3.31 1.22
CA PHE A 20 -3.67 2.02 0.92
C PHE A 20 -5.21 2.11 0.93
N GLU A 21 -5.78 2.72 1.96
CA GLU A 21 -7.23 2.94 2.06
C GLU A 21 -7.73 3.76 0.86
N ALA A 22 -7.08 4.88 0.54
CA ALA A 22 -7.48 5.75 -0.57
C ALA A 22 -7.40 5.06 -1.94
N LEU A 23 -6.44 4.15 -2.15
CA LEU A 23 -6.27 3.42 -3.41
C LEU A 23 -7.27 2.27 -3.56
N THR A 24 -7.74 1.71 -2.45
CA THR A 24 -8.63 0.54 -2.42
C THR A 24 -10.10 0.91 -2.19
N ALA A 25 -10.38 2.13 -1.74
CA ALA A 25 -11.74 2.65 -1.55
C ALA A 25 -12.58 2.53 -2.84
N ALA A 26 -13.73 1.87 -2.69
CA ALA A 26 -14.70 1.60 -3.77
C ALA A 26 -15.88 2.61 -3.79
N ASP A 27 -15.81 3.65 -2.98
CA ASP A 27 -16.91 4.57 -2.66
C ASP A 27 -17.20 5.63 -3.74
N ARG A 28 -16.42 5.66 -4.83
CA ARG A 28 -16.59 6.64 -5.90
C ARG A 28 -17.51 6.12 -7.01
N PRO A 29 -18.71 6.70 -7.22
CA PRO A 29 -19.73 6.19 -8.14
C PRO A 29 -19.35 6.11 -9.63
N TYR A 30 -18.15 6.57 -9.99
CA TYR A 30 -17.67 6.68 -11.38
C TYR A 30 -16.29 6.08 -11.61
N MET A 31 -15.68 5.44 -10.61
CA MET A 31 -14.39 4.78 -10.77
C MET A 31 -14.51 3.30 -10.44
N THR A 32 -14.05 2.47 -11.36
CA THR A 32 -13.80 1.05 -11.06
C THR A 32 -12.77 0.99 -9.93
N PRO A 33 -13.10 0.35 -8.79
CA PRO A 33 -12.15 0.19 -7.70
C PRO A 33 -10.90 -0.53 -8.19
N LYS A 34 -9.72 -0.15 -7.69
CA LYS A 34 -8.49 -0.85 -8.05
C LYS A 34 -8.50 -2.25 -7.42
N THR A 35 -7.93 -3.21 -8.15
CA THR A 35 -7.60 -4.50 -7.56
C THR A 35 -6.49 -4.34 -6.51
N LEU A 36 -6.40 -5.28 -5.59
CA LEU A 36 -5.44 -5.27 -4.50
C LEU A 36 -4.01 -5.19 -5.02
N SER A 37 -3.66 -6.04 -5.98
CA SER A 37 -2.34 -6.04 -6.64
C SER A 37 -2.02 -4.69 -7.27
N LYS A 38 -3.01 -4.04 -7.90
CA LYS A 38 -2.80 -2.74 -8.54
C LYS A 38 -2.54 -1.64 -7.51
N ALA A 39 -3.22 -1.65 -6.38
CA ALA A 39 -2.97 -0.71 -5.29
C ALA A 39 -1.55 -0.89 -4.73
N ILE A 40 -1.15 -2.14 -4.47
CA ILE A 40 0.19 -2.45 -3.95
C ILE A 40 1.30 -2.03 -4.92
N TRP A 41 1.16 -2.25 -6.23
CA TRP A 41 2.14 -1.80 -7.23
C TRP A 41 2.27 -0.28 -7.31
N ILE A 42 1.18 0.46 -7.09
CA ILE A 42 1.22 1.93 -7.00
C ILE A 42 1.99 2.34 -5.75
N MET A 43 1.71 1.72 -4.60
CA MET A 43 2.43 2.00 -3.35
C MET A 43 3.92 1.68 -3.47
N ARG A 44 4.30 0.57 -4.10
CA ARG A 44 5.70 0.26 -4.42
C ARG A 44 6.36 1.39 -5.21
N SER A 45 5.68 1.90 -6.25
CA SER A 45 6.21 3.00 -7.07
C SER A 45 6.38 4.29 -6.25
N MET A 46 5.48 4.55 -5.30
CA MET A 46 5.60 5.67 -4.37
C MET A 46 6.77 5.48 -3.40
N ALA A 47 6.99 4.28 -2.89
CA ALA A 47 8.12 3.97 -2.02
C ALA A 47 9.46 4.14 -2.76
N VAL A 48 9.57 3.62 -3.98
CA VAL A 48 10.77 3.82 -4.84
C VAL A 48 11.02 5.30 -5.14
N ALA A 49 9.96 6.12 -5.23
CA ALA A 49 10.05 7.55 -5.48
C ALA A 49 10.29 8.41 -4.23
N GLY A 50 10.43 7.79 -3.04
CA GLY A 50 10.62 8.50 -1.76
C GLY A 50 9.36 9.23 -1.26
N HIS A 51 8.19 8.75 -1.65
CA HIS A 51 6.88 9.27 -1.22
C HIS A 51 6.25 8.45 -0.10
N LEU A 52 6.76 7.24 0.15
CA LEU A 52 6.34 6.33 1.20
C LEU A 52 7.57 5.67 1.78
N CYS A 53 7.65 5.63 3.11
CA CYS A 53 8.72 4.92 3.82
C CYS A 53 8.79 3.46 3.35
N PRO A 54 9.88 3.04 2.67
CA PRO A 54 10.00 1.70 2.12
C PRO A 54 9.94 0.59 3.17
N GLU A 55 10.49 0.83 4.36
CA GLU A 55 10.57 -0.13 5.45
C GLU A 55 9.19 -0.40 6.06
N VAL A 56 8.37 0.65 6.22
CA VAL A 56 6.99 0.51 6.71
C VAL A 56 6.11 -0.14 5.64
N PHE A 57 6.30 0.20 4.36
CA PHE A 57 5.62 -0.49 3.26
C PHE A 57 5.97 -1.98 3.20
N ALA A 58 7.25 -2.34 3.37
CA ALA A 58 7.69 -3.72 3.42
C ALA A 58 7.11 -4.47 4.63
N LEU A 59 7.07 -3.84 5.81
CA LEU A 59 6.44 -4.40 6.99
C LEU A 59 4.93 -4.62 6.78
N PHE A 60 4.25 -3.66 6.16
CA PHE A 60 2.83 -3.74 5.83
C PHE A 60 2.51 -4.97 4.95
N LEU A 61 3.36 -5.28 3.97
CA LEU A 61 3.18 -6.49 3.14
C LEU A 61 3.56 -7.77 3.87
N THR A 62 4.76 -7.82 4.47
CA THR A 62 5.28 -9.04 5.11
C THR A 62 4.50 -9.46 6.37
N SER A 63 3.80 -8.52 7.01
CA SER A 63 2.91 -8.83 8.14
C SER A 63 1.57 -9.42 7.73
N GLY A 64 1.20 -9.34 6.45
CA GLY A 64 -0.10 -9.80 5.96
C GLY A 64 -1.29 -8.87 6.28
N VAL A 65 -1.07 -7.75 6.98
CA VAL A 65 -2.18 -6.87 7.40
C VAL A 65 -2.97 -6.28 6.23
N TYR A 66 -2.31 -6.07 5.08
CA TYR A 66 -2.97 -5.64 3.85
C TYR A 66 -4.01 -6.65 3.36
N GLN A 67 -3.71 -7.94 3.50
CA GLN A 67 -4.59 -9.04 3.08
C GLN A 67 -5.75 -9.20 4.06
N ASP A 68 -5.47 -9.19 5.37
CA ASP A 68 -6.51 -9.22 6.41
C ASP A 68 -7.52 -8.08 6.24
N TYR A 69 -7.02 -6.87 5.93
CA TYR A 69 -7.88 -5.74 5.61
C TYR A 69 -8.69 -6.01 4.33
N ALA A 70 -8.03 -6.48 3.27
CA ALA A 70 -8.65 -6.70 1.98
C ALA A 70 -9.82 -7.69 2.08
N GLU A 71 -9.60 -8.83 2.73
CA GLU A 71 -10.61 -9.87 2.95
C GLU A 71 -11.82 -9.38 3.76
N LYS A 72 -11.61 -8.42 4.67
CA LYS A 72 -12.66 -7.89 5.53
C LYS A 72 -13.44 -6.72 4.91
N HIS A 73 -12.80 -5.93 4.06
CA HIS A 73 -13.31 -4.62 3.66
C HIS A 73 -13.48 -4.40 2.16
N LEU A 74 -12.78 -5.14 1.31
CA LEU A 74 -12.86 -4.95 -0.14
C LEU A 74 -13.91 -5.87 -0.78
N GLN A 75 -14.36 -5.47 -1.96
CA GLN A 75 -15.27 -6.28 -2.75
C GLN A 75 -14.54 -7.49 -3.34
N PRO A 76 -15.22 -8.63 -3.54
CA PRO A 76 -14.60 -9.83 -4.11
C PRO A 76 -13.88 -9.59 -5.45
N GLU A 77 -14.38 -8.67 -6.28
CA GLU A 77 -13.78 -8.35 -7.57
C GLU A 77 -12.46 -7.57 -7.46
N GLN A 78 -12.15 -7.02 -6.29
CA GLN A 78 -10.88 -6.36 -6.00
C GLN A 78 -9.82 -7.35 -5.49
N LEU A 79 -10.22 -8.54 -5.03
CA LEU A 79 -9.32 -9.51 -4.42
C LEU A 79 -8.62 -10.33 -5.50
N ASP A 80 -7.43 -9.89 -5.89
CA ASP A 80 -6.50 -10.62 -6.73
C ASP A 80 -5.20 -10.94 -5.96
N GLU A 81 -4.41 -11.86 -6.51
CA GLU A 81 -3.17 -12.32 -5.89
C GLU A 81 -2.09 -11.23 -5.90
N VAL A 82 -1.36 -11.12 -4.80
CA VAL A 82 -0.22 -10.23 -4.65
C VAL A 82 1.02 -11.08 -4.44
N ASP A 83 1.93 -11.08 -5.41
CA ASP A 83 3.27 -11.65 -5.25
C ASP A 83 4.13 -10.69 -4.41
N VAL A 84 4.18 -10.93 -3.09
CA VAL A 84 4.92 -10.08 -2.15
C VAL A 84 6.41 -10.09 -2.44
N ASP A 85 6.97 -11.23 -2.85
CA ASP A 85 8.40 -11.34 -3.14
C ASP A 85 8.77 -10.49 -4.37
N GLU A 86 7.97 -10.54 -5.44
CA GLU A 86 8.15 -9.70 -6.62
C GLU A 86 7.99 -8.20 -6.28
N VAL A 87 7.00 -7.86 -5.45
CA VAL A 87 6.75 -6.48 -5.03
C VAL A 87 7.88 -5.93 -4.16
N LEU A 88 8.58 -6.76 -3.39
CA LEU A 88 9.69 -6.31 -2.54
C LEU A 88 11.05 -6.39 -3.22
N ALA A 89 11.18 -7.14 -4.31
CA ALA A 89 12.42 -7.27 -5.05
C ALA A 89 13.02 -5.91 -5.41
N GLY A 90 14.24 -5.63 -4.96
CA GLY A 90 14.95 -4.38 -5.26
C GLY A 90 14.31 -3.10 -4.69
N LEU A 91 13.44 -3.23 -3.68
CA LEU A 91 12.96 -2.07 -2.92
C LEU A 91 14.16 -1.41 -2.20
N PRO A 92 14.29 -0.06 -2.24
CA PRO A 92 15.31 0.64 -1.45
C PRO A 92 15.04 0.40 0.03
N GLY A 93 16.10 0.37 0.85
CA GLY A 93 16.02 0.22 2.30
C GLY A 93 16.91 1.22 3.01
#